data_AF-U3GYX0-F1
#
_entry.id   AF-U3GYX0-F1
#
_cell.length_a   1.000
_cell.length_b   1.000
_cell.length_c   1.000
_cell.angle_alpha   90.00
_cell.angle_beta   90.00
_cell.angle_gamma   90.00
#
_symmetry.space_group_name_H-M   'P 1'
#
loop_
_entity.id
_entity.type
_entity.pdbx_description
1 polymer ?
#
loop_
_entity_poly.entity_id
_entity_poly.type
_entity_poly.pdbx_seq_one_letter_code
_entity_poly.pdbx_strand_id
1 'polypeptide(L)'
;MRSSNPVFKDLTANGGAPQQYGNPYGNPYGAGAGFGQQNPYQQSPFGAGVGQQPGFPGAVAPAERAMTVDDVISKTGITLGVIIAVAIVNFFIGTVAPGLAMGLALIGAIGGLITVLVSTFGKKYGSAAVTLTYAVFEGLLVGGISYMFASMTVSSVSAGVLIGQAVLGTLGVFAGMLYVYKTGAVKVTPKFTRLLMGGFIGVLVLMLGNFVGSFFGFNVLRDGGPLSIVFSLVCIGLAAMSFLQDFDNADKLVRAGAPAKMAWGVALGLAVTLVWLYTEILRLLSYFNNR
;
A
#
# COMPACT_ATOMS: atom_id res chain seq x y z
N MET A 1 40.77 -40.88 -4.67
CA MET A 1 40.61 -40.06 -5.90
C MET A 1 40.88 -38.61 -5.51
N ARG A 2 42.00 -38.04 -5.98
CA ARG A 2 42.42 -36.66 -5.65
C ARG A 2 41.65 -35.68 -6.52
N SER A 3 40.94 -34.72 -5.91
CA SER A 3 40.29 -33.62 -6.61
C SER A 3 41.35 -32.62 -7.09
N SER A 4 41.42 -32.41 -8.40
CA SER A 4 42.33 -31.50 -9.10
C SER A 4 41.78 -30.07 -9.14
N ASN A 5 41.42 -29.53 -7.98
CA ASN A 5 40.98 -28.14 -7.85
C ASN A 5 41.98 -27.35 -6.97
N PRO A 6 42.70 -26.35 -7.51
CA PRO A 6 43.77 -25.64 -6.81
C PRO A 6 43.29 -24.82 -5.60
N VAL A 7 41.98 -24.54 -5.49
CA VAL A 7 41.40 -23.75 -4.38
C VAL A 7 41.36 -24.53 -3.05
N PHE A 8 41.42 -25.87 -3.09
CA PHE A 8 41.31 -26.70 -1.89
C PHE A 8 42.65 -27.24 -1.36
N LYS A 9 43.76 -26.82 -1.98
CA LYS A 9 45.12 -27.25 -1.58
C LYS A 9 45.62 -26.51 -0.33
N ASP A 10 45.15 -25.29 -0.11
CA ASP A 10 45.61 -24.43 1.00
C ASP A 10 44.87 -24.65 2.33
N LEU A 11 43.80 -25.47 2.34
CA LEU A 11 43.02 -25.75 3.56
C LEU A 11 43.40 -27.08 4.24
N THR A 12 44.36 -27.82 3.68
CA THR A 12 44.79 -29.13 4.22
C THR A 12 46.29 -29.24 4.50
N ALA A 13 47.06 -28.17 4.29
CA ALA A 13 48.52 -28.17 4.48
C ALA A 13 49.04 -27.33 5.66
N ASN A 14 48.18 -26.62 6.41
CA ASN A 14 48.60 -25.82 7.56
C ASN A 14 47.75 -26.13 8.81
N GLY A 15 47.82 -27.39 9.24
CA GLY A 15 47.60 -27.74 10.63
C GLY A 15 48.90 -27.58 11.40
N GLY A 16 48.94 -26.67 12.37
CA GLY A 16 49.98 -26.64 13.40
C GLY A 16 50.78 -25.35 13.50
N ALA A 17 50.59 -24.67 14.63
CA ALA A 17 51.50 -23.73 15.29
C ALA A 17 51.95 -22.47 14.52
N PRO A 18 51.66 -21.25 15.03
CA PRO A 18 52.42 -20.07 14.63
C PRO A 18 53.80 -20.11 15.30
N GLN A 19 54.82 -20.50 14.54
CA GLN A 19 56.22 -20.25 14.87
C GLN A 19 56.58 -18.79 14.61
N GLN A 20 57.21 -18.24 15.64
CA GLN A 20 57.77 -16.92 15.81
C GLN A 20 58.96 -16.71 14.84
N TYR A 21 58.89 -15.71 13.96
CA TYR A 21 60.01 -15.25 13.15
C TYR A 21 60.24 -13.77 13.38
N GLY A 22 61.37 -13.45 14.01
CA GLY A 22 61.80 -12.08 14.30
C GLY A 22 62.36 -11.38 13.07
N ASN A 23 62.28 -10.04 13.08
CA ASN A 23 63.04 -9.20 12.16
C ASN A 23 63.76 -8.10 12.97
N PRO A 24 65.06 -7.82 12.71
CA PRO A 24 65.90 -7.02 13.58
C PRO A 24 66.20 -5.66 12.96
N TYR A 25 65.64 -4.57 13.46
CA TYR A 25 66.22 -3.21 13.33
C TYR A 25 65.58 -2.31 14.39
N GLY A 26 66.41 -1.76 15.28
CA GLY A 26 65.99 -0.86 16.35
C GLY A 26 66.01 0.61 15.95
N ASN A 27 65.21 1.43 16.64
CA ASN A 27 65.66 2.68 17.25
C ASN A 27 64.69 3.11 18.39
N PRO A 28 65.15 3.83 19.43
CA PRO A 28 64.50 3.94 20.73
C PRO A 28 63.68 5.24 20.91
N TYR A 29 63.05 5.35 22.09
CA TYR A 29 62.32 6.48 22.71
C TYR A 29 60.79 6.39 22.70
N GLY A 30 60.19 6.33 23.90
CA GLY A 30 58.83 6.82 24.16
C GLY A 30 57.96 5.93 25.06
N ALA A 31 57.94 6.23 26.35
CA ALA A 31 57.19 5.56 27.40
C ALA A 31 55.66 5.85 27.37
N GLY A 32 54.83 4.90 27.84
CA GLY A 32 53.43 5.17 28.16
C GLY A 32 52.56 3.91 28.34
N ALA A 33 52.30 3.55 29.59
CA ALA A 33 51.50 2.39 30.03
C ALA A 33 49.98 2.56 29.82
N GLY A 34 49.25 1.44 29.67
CA GLY A 34 47.79 1.42 29.79
C GLY A 34 47.14 0.10 29.36
N PHE A 35 46.79 -0.74 30.34
CA PHE A 35 46.06 -2.01 30.20
C PHE A 35 44.60 -1.83 29.79
N GLY A 36 44.05 -2.75 28.98
CA GLY A 36 42.61 -2.86 28.72
C GLY A 36 42.24 -4.06 27.84
N GLN A 37 41.95 -5.19 28.49
CA GLN A 37 41.42 -6.44 27.92
C GLN A 37 40.02 -6.24 27.30
N GLN A 38 39.78 -6.74 26.08
CA GLN A 38 38.43 -6.88 25.51
C GLN A 38 38.19 -8.31 24.99
N ASN A 39 37.16 -8.95 25.56
CA ASN A 39 36.62 -10.25 25.17
C ASN A 39 35.89 -10.18 23.81
N PRO A 40 36.05 -11.16 22.89
CA PRO A 40 35.43 -11.11 21.57
C PRO A 40 34.29 -12.12 21.41
N TYR A 41 33.07 -11.80 21.86
CA TYR A 41 31.86 -12.53 21.42
C TYR A 41 30.62 -11.62 21.46
N GLN A 42 30.31 -10.98 20.33
CA GLN A 42 28.95 -10.70 19.86
C GLN A 42 29.00 -10.12 18.44
N GLN A 43 28.85 -11.01 17.45
CA GLN A 43 28.61 -10.65 16.05
C GLN A 43 27.10 -10.68 15.79
N SER A 44 26.54 -9.58 15.27
CA SER A 44 25.22 -9.52 14.61
C SER A 44 25.45 -9.12 13.15
N PRO A 45 24.92 -9.86 12.14
CA PRO A 45 25.37 -9.69 10.77
C PRO A 45 24.37 -8.88 9.94
N PHE A 46 24.44 -7.54 9.96
CA PHE A 46 23.94 -6.70 8.85
C PHE A 46 24.65 -5.34 8.83
N GLY A 47 25.70 -5.25 8.00
CA GLY A 47 26.14 -4.04 7.28
C GLY A 47 26.65 -2.83 8.08
N ALA A 48 27.92 -2.85 8.48
CA ALA A 48 28.68 -1.64 8.77
C ALA A 48 30.04 -1.71 8.06
N GLY A 49 30.24 -0.81 7.10
CA GLY A 49 31.48 -0.69 6.33
C GLY A 49 31.58 0.70 5.72
N VAL A 50 31.72 1.72 6.56
CA VAL A 50 32.16 3.05 6.14
C VAL A 50 33.18 3.52 7.16
N GLY A 51 34.40 3.79 6.69
CA GLY A 51 35.56 4.13 7.51
C GLY A 51 35.28 5.31 8.44
N GLN A 52 35.71 5.17 9.68
CA GLN A 52 35.63 6.20 10.70
C GLN A 52 36.56 7.36 10.33
N GLN A 53 35.96 8.51 10.04
CA GLN A 53 36.64 9.80 9.99
C GLN A 53 36.34 10.50 11.34
N PRO A 54 37.36 10.85 12.15
CA PRO A 54 37.11 11.39 13.49
C PRO A 54 36.72 12.86 13.38
N GLY A 55 35.53 13.21 13.88
CA GLY A 55 35.24 14.60 14.25
C GLY A 55 33.93 15.20 13.75
N PHE A 56 32.79 14.55 13.89
CA PHE A 56 31.48 15.22 14.04
C PHE A 56 30.55 14.26 14.82
N PRO A 57 29.89 14.68 15.93
CA PRO A 57 28.80 13.90 16.49
C PRO A 57 27.63 14.01 15.52
N GLY A 58 27.63 13.12 14.51
CA GLY A 58 26.49 12.93 13.63
C GLY A 58 25.30 12.53 14.49
N ALA A 59 24.22 13.32 14.43
CA ALA A 59 22.97 12.96 15.05
C ALA A 59 22.58 11.56 14.57
N VAL A 60 22.68 10.58 15.45
CA VAL A 60 22.15 9.24 15.21
C VAL A 60 20.65 9.44 15.04
N ALA A 61 20.15 9.29 13.81
CA ALA A 61 18.71 9.32 13.56
C ALA A 61 18.07 8.33 14.54
N PRO A 62 17.09 8.77 15.36
CA PRO A 62 16.50 7.89 16.35
C PRO A 62 16.03 6.62 15.67
N ALA A 63 16.45 5.46 16.22
CA ALA A 63 16.08 4.16 15.69
C ALA A 63 14.55 4.13 15.54
N GLU A 64 14.09 3.94 14.31
CA GLU A 64 12.67 4.06 14.01
C GLU A 64 11.91 2.93 14.70
N ARG A 65 10.93 3.28 15.55
CA ARG A 65 10.13 2.32 16.33
C ARG A 65 9.48 1.28 15.41
N ALA A 66 9.41 0.04 15.86
CA ALA A 66 8.65 -1.01 15.18
C ALA A 66 7.15 -0.67 15.07
N MET A 67 6.58 -1.01 13.93
CA MET A 67 5.18 -0.80 13.56
C MET A 67 4.25 -1.64 14.43
N THR A 68 3.17 -1.02 14.91
CA THR A 68 2.09 -1.71 15.64
C THR A 68 0.79 -1.75 14.84
N VAL A 69 -0.19 -2.52 15.34
CA VAL A 69 -1.55 -2.50 14.77
C VAL A 69 -2.20 -1.12 14.96
N ASP A 70 -1.95 -0.46 16.10
CA ASP A 70 -2.47 0.88 16.37
C ASP A 70 -1.97 1.92 15.35
N ASP A 71 -0.72 1.76 14.89
CA ASP A 71 -0.16 2.59 13.83
C ASP A 71 -0.95 2.46 12.51
N VAL A 72 -1.38 1.24 12.16
CA VAL A 72 -2.20 0.96 10.97
C VAL A 72 -3.58 1.58 11.12
N ILE A 73 -4.23 1.34 12.26
CA ILE A 73 -5.58 1.84 12.54
C ILE A 73 -5.59 3.36 12.49
N SER A 74 -4.67 4.02 13.20
CA SER A 74 -4.60 5.48 13.26
C SER A 74 -4.35 6.09 11.88
N LYS A 75 -3.36 5.61 11.12
CA LYS A 75 -3.02 6.18 9.81
C LYS A 75 -4.09 5.90 8.75
N THR A 76 -4.74 4.73 8.81
CA THR A 76 -5.89 4.43 7.95
C THR A 76 -7.05 5.36 8.29
N GLY A 77 -7.35 5.55 9.58
CA GLY A 77 -8.38 6.48 10.04
C GLY A 77 -8.15 7.93 9.59
N ILE A 78 -6.91 8.42 9.70
CA ILE A 78 -6.53 9.76 9.20
C ILE A 78 -6.72 9.84 7.69
N THR A 79 -6.23 8.84 6.94
CA THR A 79 -6.32 8.80 5.48
C THR A 79 -7.78 8.82 5.01
N LEU A 80 -8.64 7.98 5.61
CA LEU A 80 -10.07 7.95 5.32
C LEU A 80 -10.78 9.24 5.74
N GLY A 81 -10.41 9.82 6.89
CA GLY A 81 -10.96 11.10 7.35
C GLY A 81 -10.70 12.23 6.36
N VAL A 82 -9.49 12.28 5.78
CA VAL A 82 -9.15 13.25 4.73
C VAL A 82 -9.96 12.99 3.45
N ILE A 83 -10.07 11.75 2.99
CA ILE A 83 -10.88 11.39 1.81
C ILE A 83 -12.33 11.86 2.01
N ILE A 84 -12.93 11.55 3.17
CA ILE A 84 -14.31 11.90 3.48
C ILE A 84 -14.49 13.43 3.53
N ALA A 85 -13.60 14.15 4.22
CA ALA A 85 -13.68 15.60 4.33
C ALA A 85 -13.62 16.27 2.95
N VAL A 86 -12.69 15.86 2.10
CA VAL A 86 -12.54 16.42 0.75
C VAL A 86 -13.68 16.00 -0.16
N ALA A 87 -14.19 14.76 -0.03
CA ALA A 87 -15.35 14.30 -0.77
C ALA A 87 -16.62 15.10 -0.44
N ILE A 88 -16.85 15.40 0.83
CA ILE A 88 -17.96 16.26 1.26
C ILE A 88 -17.82 17.65 0.63
N VAL A 89 -16.62 18.24 0.68
CA VAL A 89 -16.36 19.55 0.05
C VAL A 89 -16.66 19.52 -1.45
N ASN A 90 -16.12 18.56 -2.20
CA ASN A 90 -16.34 18.50 -3.64
C ASN A 90 -17.81 18.18 -4.01
N PHE A 91 -18.50 17.39 -3.19
CA PHE A 91 -19.93 17.12 -3.35
C PHE A 91 -20.76 18.40 -3.25
N PHE A 92 -20.51 19.25 -2.24
CA PHE A 92 -21.19 20.55 -2.10
C PHE A 92 -20.77 21.55 -3.17
N ILE A 93 -19.53 21.52 -3.66
CA ILE A 93 -19.15 22.30 -4.85
C ILE A 93 -20.03 21.88 -6.04
N GLY A 94 -20.35 20.59 -6.18
CA GLY A 94 -21.24 20.09 -7.22
C GLY A 94 -22.64 20.71 -7.19
N THR A 95 -23.19 21.01 -6.02
CA THR A 95 -24.55 21.58 -5.92
C THR A 95 -24.63 23.04 -6.40
N VAL A 96 -23.52 23.77 -6.41
CA VAL A 96 -23.44 25.17 -6.86
C VAL A 96 -22.75 25.33 -8.21
N ALA A 97 -21.76 24.50 -8.50
CA ALA A 97 -20.93 24.55 -9.70
C ALA A 97 -20.63 23.12 -10.21
N PRO A 98 -21.60 22.45 -10.86
CA PRO A 98 -21.48 21.06 -11.29
C PRO A 98 -20.26 20.81 -12.19
N GLY A 99 -19.99 21.72 -13.13
CA GLY A 99 -18.86 21.61 -14.05
C GLY A 99 -17.50 21.67 -13.32
N LEU A 100 -17.39 22.49 -12.28
CA LEU A 100 -16.17 22.56 -11.46
C LEU A 100 -15.96 21.27 -10.67
N ALA A 101 -17.02 20.74 -10.05
CA ALA A 101 -16.93 19.48 -9.30
C ALA A 101 -16.49 18.30 -10.18
N MET A 102 -16.93 18.27 -11.44
CA MET A 102 -16.50 17.28 -12.42
C MET A 102 -15.06 17.46 -12.86
N GLY A 103 -14.63 18.72 -13.08
CA GLY A 103 -13.22 19.02 -13.34
C GLY A 103 -12.31 18.59 -12.19
N LEU A 104 -12.73 18.86 -10.95
CA LEU A 104 -12.03 18.42 -9.74
C LEU A 104 -12.03 16.89 -9.59
N ALA A 105 -13.10 16.20 -9.95
CA ALA A 105 -13.15 14.75 -9.95
C ALA A 105 -12.16 14.14 -10.95
N LEU A 106 -12.03 14.72 -12.15
CA LEU A 106 -11.03 14.31 -13.14
C LEU A 106 -9.60 14.55 -12.65
N ILE A 107 -9.34 15.71 -12.03
CA ILE A 107 -8.06 15.99 -11.37
C ILE A 107 -7.80 14.98 -10.25
N GLY A 108 -8.85 14.61 -9.50
CA GLY A 108 -8.81 13.56 -8.48
C GLY A 108 -8.43 12.20 -9.05
N ALA A 109 -9.07 11.74 -10.12
CA ALA A 109 -8.76 10.46 -10.77
C ALA A 109 -7.30 10.40 -11.26
N ILE A 110 -6.85 11.45 -11.96
CA ILE A 110 -5.51 11.51 -12.52
C ILE A 110 -4.47 11.67 -11.41
N GLY A 111 -4.72 12.57 -10.45
CA GLY A 111 -3.84 12.82 -9.32
C GLY A 111 -3.71 11.62 -8.39
N GLY A 112 -4.80 10.91 -8.12
CA GLY A 112 -4.83 9.67 -7.34
C GLY A 112 -3.98 8.59 -8.01
N LEU A 113 -4.19 8.35 -9.31
CA LEU A 113 -3.39 7.42 -10.09
C LEU A 113 -1.90 7.79 -10.05
N ILE A 114 -1.54 9.04 -10.36
CA ILE A 114 -0.14 9.51 -10.33
C ILE A 114 0.46 9.29 -8.94
N THR A 115 -0.28 9.57 -7.88
CA THR A 115 0.23 9.43 -6.51
C THR A 115 0.52 7.97 -6.15
N VAL A 116 -0.34 7.03 -6.58
CA VAL A 116 -0.09 5.58 -6.43
C VAL A 116 1.13 5.13 -7.24
N LEU A 117 1.29 5.63 -8.48
CA LEU A 117 2.47 5.33 -9.30
C LEU A 117 3.75 5.87 -8.66
N VAL A 118 3.73 7.10 -8.14
CA VAL A 118 4.85 7.71 -7.40
C VAL A 118 5.16 6.93 -6.13
N SER A 119 4.15 6.49 -5.38
CA SER A 119 4.34 5.64 -4.21
C SER A 119 5.08 4.34 -4.56
N THR A 120 4.60 3.68 -5.63
CA THR A 120 5.06 2.36 -6.06
C THR A 120 6.45 2.40 -6.68
N PHE A 121 6.67 3.27 -7.67
CA PHE A 121 7.95 3.37 -8.38
C PHE A 121 8.98 4.21 -7.63
N GLY A 122 8.54 5.21 -6.86
CA GLY A 122 9.42 6.09 -6.08
C GLY A 122 9.93 5.48 -4.78
N LYS A 123 9.56 4.22 -4.46
CA LYS A 123 9.88 3.55 -3.18
C LYS A 123 9.43 4.38 -1.97
N LYS A 124 8.30 5.08 -2.09
CA LYS A 124 7.75 6.00 -1.06
C LYS A 124 6.63 5.37 -0.23
N TYR A 125 6.58 4.04 -0.15
CA TYR A 125 5.52 3.29 0.54
C TYR A 125 5.20 3.82 1.94
N GLY A 126 6.20 4.16 2.76
CA GLY A 126 5.98 4.70 4.12
C GLY A 126 5.78 6.21 4.22
N SER A 127 5.54 6.93 3.12
CA SER A 127 5.49 8.40 3.14
C SER A 127 4.09 8.93 3.46
N ALA A 128 3.95 9.61 4.60
CA ALA A 128 2.73 10.30 4.99
C ALA A 128 2.27 11.32 3.92
N ALA A 129 3.21 12.08 3.37
CA ALA A 129 2.91 13.11 2.37
C ALA A 129 2.27 12.49 1.11
N VAL A 130 2.78 11.35 0.65
CA VAL A 130 2.22 10.64 -0.51
C VAL A 130 0.83 10.10 -0.18
N THR A 131 0.65 9.45 0.97
CA THR A 131 -0.65 8.92 1.39
C THR A 131 -1.72 9.99 1.57
N LEU A 132 -1.38 11.14 2.16
CA LEU A 132 -2.32 12.24 2.35
C LEU A 132 -2.62 12.98 1.04
N THR A 133 -1.64 13.13 0.16
CA THR A 133 -1.86 13.70 -1.18
C THR A 133 -2.82 12.82 -1.98
N TYR A 134 -2.62 11.50 -1.92
CA TYR A 134 -3.55 10.52 -2.50
C TYR A 134 -4.95 10.68 -1.90
N ALA A 135 -5.06 10.77 -0.57
CA ALA A 135 -6.34 10.94 0.11
C ALA A 135 -7.12 12.19 -0.34
N VAL A 136 -6.42 13.31 -0.59
CA VAL A 136 -7.05 14.52 -1.13
C VAL A 136 -7.57 14.28 -2.55
N PHE A 137 -6.76 13.72 -3.44
CA PHE A 137 -7.18 13.45 -4.82
C PHE A 137 -8.34 12.45 -4.90
N GLU A 138 -8.29 11.36 -4.13
CA GLU A 138 -9.39 10.41 -4.04
C GLU A 138 -10.65 11.05 -3.46
N GLY A 139 -10.52 11.91 -2.46
CA GLY A 139 -11.66 12.67 -1.95
C GLY A 139 -12.34 13.50 -3.04
N LEU A 140 -11.57 14.21 -3.88
CA LEU A 140 -12.12 14.96 -5.00
C LEU A 140 -12.84 14.03 -6.00
N LEU A 141 -12.24 12.89 -6.35
CA LEU A 141 -12.84 11.89 -7.22
C LEU A 141 -14.17 11.38 -6.65
N VAL A 142 -14.14 10.88 -5.42
CA VAL A 142 -15.28 10.29 -4.72
C VAL A 142 -16.41 11.31 -4.61
N GLY A 143 -16.14 12.52 -4.11
CA GLY A 143 -17.16 13.56 -3.94
C GLY A 143 -17.86 13.94 -5.24
N GLY A 144 -17.10 14.04 -6.34
CA GLY A 144 -17.68 14.33 -7.65
C GLY A 144 -18.48 13.17 -8.22
N ILE A 145 -17.99 11.93 -8.09
CA ILE A 145 -18.74 10.73 -8.49
C ILE A 145 -20.04 10.62 -7.69
N SER A 146 -19.99 10.80 -6.37
CA SER A 146 -21.17 10.81 -5.51
C SER A 146 -22.18 11.87 -5.95
N TYR A 147 -21.71 13.06 -6.33
CA TYR A 147 -22.58 14.10 -6.89
C TYR A 147 -23.19 13.70 -8.23
N MET A 148 -22.42 13.11 -9.16
CA MET A 148 -22.98 12.64 -10.43
C MET A 148 -24.10 11.63 -10.21
N PHE A 149 -23.86 10.59 -9.41
CA PHE A 149 -24.88 9.59 -9.12
C PHE A 149 -26.07 10.18 -8.37
N ALA A 150 -25.83 11.12 -7.45
CA ALA A 150 -26.90 11.87 -6.79
C ALA A 150 -27.76 12.63 -7.80
N SER A 151 -27.15 13.34 -8.76
CA SER A 151 -27.85 14.16 -9.76
C SER A 151 -28.59 13.34 -10.82
N MET A 152 -28.09 12.15 -11.18
CA MET A 152 -28.70 11.27 -12.17
C MET A 152 -29.84 10.41 -11.61
N THR A 153 -29.84 10.13 -10.30
CA THR A 153 -30.76 9.15 -9.65
C THR A 153 -31.91 9.83 -8.89
N VAL A 154 -32.11 11.15 -9.04
CA VAL A 154 -33.12 11.96 -8.30
C VAL A 154 -34.57 11.50 -8.55
N SER A 155 -34.82 10.62 -9.53
CA SER A 155 -36.17 10.21 -9.93
C SER A 155 -36.88 9.27 -8.94
N SER A 156 -36.19 8.60 -8.00
CA SER A 156 -36.82 7.57 -7.14
C SER A 156 -36.35 7.52 -5.68
N VAL A 157 -35.12 7.92 -5.36
CA VAL A 157 -34.54 7.84 -4.00
C VAL A 157 -33.75 9.11 -3.69
N SER A 158 -33.85 9.61 -2.45
CA SER A 158 -33.01 10.73 -1.99
C SER A 158 -31.53 10.38 -2.15
N ALA A 159 -30.77 11.24 -2.82
CA ALA A 159 -29.33 11.08 -3.04
C ALA A 159 -28.55 10.74 -1.75
N GLY A 160 -28.95 11.32 -0.62
CA GLY A 160 -28.35 11.05 0.68
C GLY A 160 -28.57 9.61 1.17
N VAL A 161 -29.71 9.00 0.84
CA VAL A 161 -30.02 7.61 1.19
C VAL A 161 -29.15 6.66 0.38
N LEU A 162 -29.02 6.89 -0.94
CA LEU A 162 -28.19 6.06 -1.82
C LEU A 162 -26.72 6.10 -1.39
N ILE A 163 -26.18 7.31 -1.13
CA ILE A 163 -24.81 7.49 -0.66
C ILE A 163 -24.63 6.83 0.72
N GLY A 164 -25.58 7.02 1.64
CA GLY A 164 -25.55 6.40 2.97
C GLY A 164 -25.55 4.87 2.91
N GLN A 165 -26.36 4.27 2.04
CA GLN A 165 -26.37 2.82 1.80
C GLN A 165 -25.03 2.33 1.24
N ALA A 166 -24.42 3.07 0.30
CA ALA A 166 -23.11 2.71 -0.25
C ALA A 166 -22.01 2.75 0.82
N VAL A 167 -22.02 3.77 1.69
CA VAL A 167 -21.10 3.86 2.84
C VAL A 167 -21.33 2.69 3.80
N LEU A 168 -22.57 2.41 4.18
CA LEU A 168 -22.91 1.29 5.05
C LEU A 168 -22.51 -0.06 4.45
N GLY A 169 -22.73 -0.26 3.16
CA GLY A 169 -22.31 -1.46 2.44
C GLY A 169 -20.79 -1.61 2.43
N THR A 170 -20.06 -0.52 2.18
CA THR A 170 -18.59 -0.52 2.17
C THR A 170 -18.03 -0.87 3.54
N LEU A 171 -18.53 -0.23 4.60
CA LEU A 171 -18.12 -0.51 5.97
C LEU A 171 -18.52 -1.92 6.42
N GLY A 172 -19.70 -2.39 6.03
CA GLY A 172 -20.19 -3.74 6.31
C GLY A 172 -19.32 -4.81 5.67
N VAL A 173 -18.97 -4.66 4.39
CA VAL A 173 -18.06 -5.57 3.70
C VAL A 173 -16.66 -5.50 4.31
N PHE A 174 -16.13 -4.30 4.58
CA PHE A 174 -14.83 -4.14 5.23
C PHE A 174 -14.77 -4.87 6.58
N ALA A 175 -15.75 -4.63 7.45
CA ALA A 175 -15.83 -5.27 8.76
C ALA A 175 -16.03 -6.79 8.65
N GLY A 176 -16.87 -7.25 7.71
CA GLY A 176 -17.08 -8.66 7.44
C GLY A 176 -15.81 -9.36 6.96
N MET A 177 -15.07 -8.74 6.02
CA MET A 177 -13.80 -9.28 5.54
C MET A 177 -12.72 -9.27 6.63
N LEU A 178 -12.70 -8.25 7.48
CA LEU A 178 -11.79 -8.20 8.63
C LEU A 178 -12.09 -9.34 9.62
N TYR A 179 -13.37 -9.64 9.87
CA TYR A 179 -13.79 -10.77 10.70
C TYR A 179 -13.39 -12.12 10.09
N VAL A 180 -13.62 -12.31 8.78
CA VAL A 180 -13.22 -13.52 8.03
C VAL A 180 -11.71 -13.72 8.10
N TYR A 181 -10.93 -12.65 7.94
CA TYR A 181 -9.48 -12.70 8.06
C TYR A 181 -9.03 -13.06 9.48
N LYS A 182 -9.58 -12.39 10.50
CA LYS A 182 -9.23 -12.62 11.92
C LYS A 182 -9.55 -14.04 12.39
N THR A 183 -10.66 -14.61 11.92
CA THR A 183 -11.05 -16.01 12.23
C THR A 183 -10.19 -17.05 11.49
N GLY A 184 -9.37 -16.62 10.52
CA GLY A 184 -8.56 -17.52 9.71
C GLY A 184 -9.37 -18.41 8.78
N ALA A 185 -10.64 -18.08 8.55
CA ALA A 185 -11.55 -18.85 7.69
C ALA A 185 -11.05 -18.90 6.23
N VAL A 186 -10.38 -17.84 5.77
CA VAL A 186 -9.77 -17.75 4.43
C VAL A 186 -8.30 -17.39 4.57
N LYS A 187 -7.41 -18.19 3.97
CA LYS A 187 -5.96 -17.97 3.97
C LYS A 187 -5.51 -17.34 2.66
N VAL A 188 -4.74 -16.25 2.75
CA VAL A 188 -4.11 -15.59 1.59
C VAL A 188 -2.92 -16.42 1.13
N THR A 189 -3.13 -17.25 0.12
CA THR A 189 -2.08 -18.09 -0.47
C THR A 189 -1.50 -17.44 -1.73
N PRO A 190 -0.29 -17.84 -2.19
CA PRO A 190 0.25 -17.36 -3.47
C PRO A 190 -0.65 -17.66 -4.69
N LYS A 191 -1.52 -18.68 -4.59
CA LYS A 191 -2.53 -18.98 -5.61
C LYS A 191 -3.67 -17.96 -5.58
N PHE A 192 -4.11 -17.56 -4.38
CA PHE A 192 -5.13 -16.52 -4.19
C PHE A 192 -4.67 -15.17 -4.75
N THR A 193 -3.45 -14.73 -4.44
CA THR A 193 -2.90 -13.48 -5.00
C THR A 193 -2.80 -13.53 -6.53
N ARG A 194 -2.41 -14.67 -7.11
CA ARG A 194 -2.39 -14.85 -8.58
C ARG A 194 -3.78 -14.78 -9.20
N LEU A 195 -4.79 -15.36 -8.54
CA LEU A 195 -6.18 -15.28 -8.96
C LEU A 195 -6.68 -13.82 -8.94
N LEU A 196 -6.41 -13.09 -7.85
CA LEU A 196 -6.75 -11.68 -7.73
C LEU A 196 -6.09 -10.82 -8.80
N MET A 197 -4.79 -11.02 -9.05
CA MET A 197 -4.07 -10.33 -10.13
C MET A 197 -4.69 -10.59 -11.50
N GLY A 198 -5.07 -11.85 -11.79
CA GLY A 198 -5.81 -12.19 -13.01
C GLY A 198 -7.16 -11.47 -13.09
N GLY A 199 -7.87 -11.37 -11.97
CA GLY A 199 -9.11 -10.59 -11.85
C GLY A 199 -8.92 -9.11 -12.15
N PHE A 200 -7.88 -8.48 -11.59
CA PHE A 200 -7.55 -7.07 -11.86
C PHE A 200 -7.22 -6.81 -13.34
N ILE A 201 -6.45 -7.70 -13.96
CA ILE A 201 -6.17 -7.63 -15.39
C ILE A 201 -7.46 -7.77 -16.20
N GLY A 202 -8.33 -8.72 -15.83
CA GLY A 202 -9.62 -8.92 -16.49
C GLY A 202 -10.52 -7.68 -16.41
N VAL A 203 -10.64 -7.07 -15.22
CA VAL A 203 -11.37 -5.81 -15.02
C VAL A 203 -10.77 -4.70 -15.87
N LEU A 204 -9.45 -4.55 -15.89
CA LEU A 204 -8.76 -3.53 -16.68
C LEU A 204 -9.01 -3.70 -18.18
N VAL A 205 -8.89 -4.93 -18.70
CA VAL A 205 -9.14 -5.24 -20.11
C VAL A 205 -10.60 -4.95 -20.49
N LEU A 206 -11.56 -5.32 -19.63
CA LEU A 206 -12.98 -5.03 -19.87
C LEU A 206 -13.28 -3.53 -19.83
N MET A 207 -12.69 -2.80 -18.88
CA MET A 207 -12.84 -1.34 -18.80
C MET A 207 -12.24 -0.65 -20.03
N LEU A 208 -11.06 -1.08 -20.47
CA LEU A 208 -10.41 -0.54 -21.67
C LEU A 208 -11.18 -0.89 -22.94
N GLY A 209 -11.68 -2.13 -23.04
CA GLY A 209 -12.54 -2.57 -24.13
C GLY A 209 -13.83 -1.75 -24.22
N ASN A 210 -14.49 -1.47 -23.09
CA ASN A 210 -15.66 -0.60 -23.06
C ASN A 210 -15.30 0.87 -23.37
N PHE A 211 -14.14 1.35 -22.93
CA PHE A 211 -13.67 2.69 -23.28
C PHE A 211 -13.48 2.83 -24.80
N VAL A 212 -12.82 1.87 -25.45
CA VAL A 212 -12.67 1.86 -26.92
C VAL A 212 -14.03 1.68 -27.60
N GLY A 213 -14.87 0.76 -27.11
CA GLY A 213 -16.23 0.52 -27.62
C GLY A 213 -17.13 1.76 -27.56
N SER A 214 -16.91 2.64 -26.58
CA SER A 214 -17.68 3.87 -26.44
C SER A 214 -17.51 4.83 -27.63
N PHE A 215 -16.37 4.82 -28.32
CA PHE A 215 -16.14 5.60 -29.55
C PHE A 215 -16.96 5.08 -30.74
N PHE A 216 -17.39 3.82 -30.67
CA PHE A 216 -18.21 3.16 -31.69
C PHE A 216 -19.69 3.06 -31.27
N GLY A 217 -20.10 3.72 -30.17
CA GLY A 217 -21.47 3.70 -29.67
C GLY A 217 -21.85 2.47 -28.84
N PHE A 218 -20.91 1.59 -28.50
CA PHE A 218 -21.16 0.41 -27.65
C PHE A 218 -20.76 0.70 -26.20
N ASN A 219 -21.73 0.81 -25.28
CA ASN A 219 -21.50 1.05 -23.84
C ASN A 219 -22.08 -0.05 -22.92
N VAL A 220 -21.98 -1.31 -23.35
CA VAL A 220 -22.66 -2.45 -22.72
C VAL A 220 -22.36 -2.62 -21.21
N LEU A 221 -21.20 -2.15 -20.72
CA LEU A 221 -20.86 -2.23 -19.28
C LEU A 221 -21.39 -1.04 -18.43
N ARG A 222 -21.89 0.02 -19.07
CA ARG A 222 -22.39 1.25 -18.42
C ARG A 222 -23.88 1.51 -18.65
N ASP A 223 -24.52 0.77 -19.56
CA ASP A 223 -25.92 0.95 -19.93
C ASP A 223 -26.93 0.50 -18.85
N GLY A 224 -26.48 0.06 -17.67
CA GLY A 224 -27.38 -0.41 -16.60
C GLY A 224 -28.07 -1.74 -16.90
N GLY A 225 -27.65 -2.47 -17.94
CA GLY A 225 -28.19 -3.78 -18.32
C GLY A 225 -27.82 -4.93 -17.37
N PRO A 226 -28.38 -6.14 -17.54
CA PRO A 226 -28.03 -7.31 -16.73
C PRO A 226 -26.53 -7.59 -16.68
N LEU A 227 -25.81 -7.33 -17.77
CA LEU A 227 -24.36 -7.52 -17.85
C LEU A 227 -23.58 -6.53 -16.97
N SER A 228 -24.02 -5.27 -16.84
CA SER A 228 -23.36 -4.27 -15.99
C SER A 228 -23.52 -4.59 -14.51
N ILE A 229 -24.65 -5.17 -14.11
CA ILE A 229 -24.88 -5.64 -12.74
C ILE A 229 -23.94 -6.80 -12.39
N VAL A 230 -23.88 -7.83 -13.25
CA VAL A 230 -22.98 -8.98 -13.03
C VAL A 230 -21.52 -8.50 -12.95
N PHE A 231 -21.11 -7.60 -13.84
CA PHE A 231 -19.78 -7.02 -13.80
C PHE A 231 -19.49 -6.26 -12.49
N SER A 232 -20.44 -5.44 -12.02
CA SER A 232 -20.31 -4.76 -10.72
C SER A 232 -20.19 -5.74 -9.56
N LEU A 233 -21.00 -6.80 -9.53
CA LEU A 233 -20.92 -7.83 -8.49
C LEU A 233 -19.57 -8.53 -8.48
N VAL A 234 -19.01 -8.84 -9.65
CA VAL A 234 -17.65 -9.39 -9.78
C VAL A 234 -16.62 -8.40 -9.25
N CYS A 235 -16.71 -7.12 -9.59
CA CYS A 235 -15.80 -6.09 -9.08
C CYS A 235 -15.88 -5.92 -7.57
N ILE A 236 -17.09 -5.94 -6.99
CA ILE A 236 -17.31 -5.92 -5.53
C ILE A 236 -16.67 -7.14 -4.87
N GLY A 237 -16.86 -8.34 -5.45
CA GLY A 237 -16.24 -9.56 -4.96
C GLY A 237 -14.71 -9.50 -4.99
N LEU A 238 -14.13 -8.99 -6.08
CA LEU A 238 -12.69 -8.79 -6.23
C LEU A 238 -12.15 -7.78 -5.21
N ALA A 239 -12.83 -6.65 -5.02
CA ALA A 239 -12.46 -5.65 -4.02
C ALA A 239 -12.55 -6.22 -2.59
N ALA A 240 -13.61 -6.96 -2.27
CA ALA A 240 -13.74 -7.63 -0.97
C ALA A 240 -12.60 -8.63 -0.72
N MET A 241 -12.24 -9.43 -1.73
CA MET A 241 -11.09 -10.35 -1.65
C MET A 241 -9.75 -9.61 -1.54
N SER A 242 -9.61 -8.44 -2.17
CA SER A 242 -8.42 -7.60 -2.04
C SER A 242 -8.17 -7.17 -0.58
N PHE A 243 -9.22 -6.93 0.21
CA PHE A 243 -9.05 -6.64 1.64
C PHE A 243 -8.35 -7.76 2.41
N LEU A 244 -8.58 -9.02 2.06
CA LEU A 244 -7.85 -10.13 2.71
C LEU A 244 -6.34 -10.00 2.48
N GLN A 245 -5.94 -9.63 1.25
CA GLN A 245 -4.55 -9.40 0.91
C GLN A 245 -3.99 -8.16 1.62
N ASP A 246 -4.79 -7.10 1.77
CA ASP A 246 -4.38 -5.89 2.49
C ASP A 246 -4.15 -6.17 3.98
N PHE A 247 -5.03 -6.93 4.63
CA PHE A 247 -4.88 -7.34 6.04
C PHE A 247 -3.70 -8.28 6.24
N ASP A 248 -3.51 -9.26 5.36
CA ASP A 248 -2.36 -10.17 5.38
C ASP A 248 -1.03 -9.43 5.21
N ASN A 249 -0.99 -8.41 4.34
CA ASN A 249 0.17 -7.55 4.18
C ASN A 249 0.44 -6.71 5.42
N ALA A 250 -0.60 -6.13 6.04
CA ALA A 250 -0.48 -5.38 7.28
C ALA A 250 0.11 -6.24 8.41
N ASP A 251 -0.44 -7.44 8.61
CA ASP A 251 0.01 -8.37 9.63
C ASP A 251 1.45 -8.82 9.40
N LYS A 252 1.83 -9.14 8.15
CA LYS A 252 3.22 -9.51 7.82
C LYS A 252 4.20 -8.39 8.16
N LEU A 253 3.85 -7.13 7.87
CA LEU A 253 4.71 -5.99 8.18
C LEU A 253 4.86 -5.75 9.68
N VAL A 254 3.76 -5.88 10.44
CA VAL A 254 3.80 -5.79 11.91
C VAL A 254 4.64 -6.93 12.50
N ARG A 255 4.42 -8.17 12.04
CA ARG A 255 5.16 -9.36 12.53
C ARG A 255 6.63 -9.33 12.14
N ALA A 256 6.97 -8.73 11.01
CA ALA A 256 8.35 -8.52 10.59
C ALA A 256 9.05 -7.36 11.33
N GLY A 257 8.33 -6.62 12.20
CA GLY A 257 8.89 -5.48 12.92
C GLY A 257 9.26 -4.32 11.99
N ALA A 258 8.49 -4.12 10.90
CA ALA A 258 8.75 -3.04 9.95
C ALA A 258 8.73 -1.66 10.64
N PRO A 259 9.45 -0.64 10.12
CA PRO A 259 9.43 0.70 10.72
C PRO A 259 8.02 1.32 10.75
N ALA A 260 7.70 2.08 11.80
CA ALA A 260 6.36 2.65 12.01
C ALA A 260 5.83 3.52 10.86
N LYS A 261 6.71 4.13 10.03
CA LYS A 261 6.28 4.85 8.82
C LYS A 261 5.62 3.96 7.77
N MET A 262 5.96 2.67 7.70
CA MET A 262 5.41 1.75 6.70
C MET A 262 3.89 1.56 6.84
N ALA A 263 3.34 1.86 8.01
CA ALA A 263 1.90 1.90 8.24
C ALA A 263 1.17 2.93 7.35
N TRP A 264 1.86 3.97 6.84
CA TRP A 264 1.28 4.89 5.84
C TRP A 264 1.02 4.23 4.49
N GLY A 265 1.83 3.24 4.11
CA GLY A 265 1.65 2.49 2.88
C GLY A 265 0.55 1.45 3.00
N VAL A 266 0.41 0.83 4.17
CA VAL A 266 -0.73 -0.04 4.47
C VAL A 266 -2.03 0.77 4.45
N ALA A 267 -2.04 1.94 5.07
CA ALA A 267 -3.19 2.86 5.03
C ALA A 267 -3.56 3.27 3.60
N LEU A 268 -2.56 3.54 2.75
CA LEU A 268 -2.78 3.83 1.33
C LEU A 268 -3.44 2.65 0.61
N GLY A 269 -2.92 1.43 0.76
CA GLY A 269 -3.50 0.24 0.13
C GLY A 269 -4.94 -0.02 0.56
N LEU A 270 -5.19 0.03 1.86
CA LEU A 270 -6.55 -0.09 2.42
C LEU A 270 -7.49 0.99 1.90
N ALA A 271 -7.03 2.25 1.80
CA ALA A 271 -7.81 3.34 1.26
C ALA A 271 -8.17 3.14 -0.23
N VAL A 272 -7.22 2.68 -1.05
CA VAL A 272 -7.46 2.34 -2.47
C VAL A 272 -8.56 1.30 -2.60
N THR A 273 -8.44 0.18 -1.88
CA THR A 273 -9.44 -0.91 -1.93
C THR A 273 -10.81 -0.42 -1.43
N LEU A 274 -10.84 0.40 -0.39
CA LEU A 274 -12.08 0.91 0.19
C LEU A 274 -12.79 1.92 -0.70
N VAL A 275 -12.06 2.84 -1.34
CA VAL A 275 -12.64 3.77 -2.32
C VAL A 275 -13.15 3.02 -3.54
N TRP A 276 -12.38 2.06 -4.05
CA TRP A 276 -12.85 1.23 -5.16
C TRP A 276 -14.15 0.52 -4.80
N LEU A 277 -14.20 -0.19 -3.67
CA LEU A 277 -15.41 -0.86 -3.22
C LEU A 277 -16.60 0.11 -3.11
N TYR A 278 -16.39 1.29 -2.51
CA TYR A 278 -17.43 2.32 -2.40
C TYR A 278 -18.01 2.70 -3.75
N THR A 279 -17.17 3.03 -4.73
CA THR A 279 -17.63 3.43 -6.07
C THR A 279 -18.39 2.31 -6.79
N GLU A 280 -18.00 1.05 -6.59
CA GLU A 280 -18.66 -0.11 -7.16
C GLU A 280 -20.01 -0.42 -6.52
N ILE A 281 -20.12 -0.30 -5.18
CA ILE A 281 -21.41 -0.42 -4.48
C ILE A 281 -22.33 0.71 -4.90
N LEU A 282 -21.82 1.95 -4.97
CA LEU A 282 -22.58 3.11 -5.43
C LEU A 282 -23.15 2.89 -6.84
N ARG A 283 -22.32 2.36 -7.75
CA ARG A 283 -22.72 2.02 -9.12
C ARG A 283 -23.78 0.93 -9.15
N LEU A 284 -23.61 -0.14 -8.36
CA LEU A 284 -24.59 -1.22 -8.26
C LEU A 284 -25.95 -0.70 -7.78
N LEU A 285 -25.97 0.10 -6.71
CA LEU A 285 -27.19 0.70 -6.17
C LEU A 285 -27.86 1.63 -7.19
N SER A 286 -27.07 2.40 -7.95
CA SER A 286 -27.62 3.24 -9.03
C SER A 286 -28.33 2.41 -10.10
N TYR A 287 -27.79 1.25 -10.50
CA TYR A 287 -28.46 0.37 -11.47
C TYR A 287 -29.79 -0.20 -10.98
N PHE A 288 -29.94 -0.45 -9.68
CA PHE A 288 -31.20 -0.91 -9.11
C PHE A 288 -32.24 0.21 -8.97
N ASN A 289 -31.81 1.45 -8.80
CA ASN A 289 -32.71 2.60 -8.60
C ASN A 289 -33.14 3.31 -9.90
N ASN A 290 -32.39 3.11 -11.00
CA ASN A 290 -32.70 3.65 -12.33
C ASN A 290 -33.57 2.70 -13.19
N ARG A 291 -34.21 1.70 -12.59
CA ARG A 291 -35.06 0.70 -13.26
C ARG A 291 -36.51 0.80 -12.81
#